data_AF-A0A7Z9WYU1-F1
#
_entry.id   AF-A0A7Z9WYU1-F1
#
_cell.length_a   1.000
_cell.length_b   1.000
_cell.length_c   1.000
_cell.angle_alpha   90.00
_cell.angle_beta   90.00
_cell.angle_gamma   90.00
#
_symmetry.space_group_name_H-M   'P 1'
#
loop_
_entity.id
_entity.type
_entity.pdbx_description
1 polymer ?
#
loop_
_entity_poly.entity_id
_entity_poly.type
_entity_poly.pdbx_seq_one_letter_code
_entity_poly.pdbx_strand_id
1 'polypeptide(L)'
;MSLQNHDLQLASDFVQYTGSNIFLTGKAGTGKTTFLHGLQEQTPKRMIITAPTGVAAMNAGGVTLHSFFQLPFGPYIPGSDAYERNSQRHFRFSKEKKQIIQSLDLLVIDEISMVRADLLDAVDATLRRHRHSDQPFGGVQLLMIGDLHQLSPVAKQHEWSLLQQHYESVYFFASKALQQTKLLTIELKHIYRQSDKGFIQILNSVRENRLDETTLKALNARHIEDFLPDEEQGYITLTTHNASAESINQTRLKDLDGEKYFFNADIKGEFPEHIFPTLKQLSLKKGAQVMFVRNDPSPEKLYYNGKIGKITAVIGKTVFVLCPGDTEEIEVDQISWENIKYTINSENKEIEEEVVGKFEQYPLKLAWAITIHKSQGLTFERAIIDAQAAFAHGQVYVALSRCKTLEGLVLSSPIASRGVDTDQAVL
;
A
#
# COMPACT_ATOMS: atom_id res chain seq x y z
N MET A 1 27.24 14.98 -7.64
CA MET A 1 26.09 15.68 -8.23
C MET A 1 25.03 14.62 -8.49
N SER A 2 24.05 14.47 -7.59
CA SER A 2 22.98 13.48 -7.75
C SER A 2 22.16 13.85 -8.99
N LEU A 3 21.85 12.85 -9.82
CA LEU A 3 20.86 12.99 -10.90
C LEU A 3 19.50 13.29 -10.27
N GLN A 4 19.19 14.58 -10.06
CA GLN A 4 17.86 15.02 -9.67
C GLN A 4 16.89 14.59 -10.77
N ASN A 5 15.99 13.68 -10.43
CA ASN A 5 14.92 13.25 -11.31
C ASN A 5 14.00 14.45 -11.56
N HIS A 6 14.04 15.00 -12.78
CA HIS A 6 13.30 16.20 -13.16
C HIS A 6 11.80 16.08 -12.87
N ASP A 7 11.21 14.90 -13.06
CA ASP A 7 9.78 14.67 -12.82
C ASP A 7 9.42 14.78 -11.33
N LEU A 8 10.32 14.32 -10.44
CA LEU A 8 10.15 14.45 -8.99
C LEU A 8 10.28 15.91 -8.54
N GLN A 9 11.25 16.65 -9.10
CA GLN A 9 11.39 18.07 -8.80
C GLN A 9 10.17 18.85 -9.28
N LEU A 10 9.70 18.57 -10.50
CA LEU A 10 8.50 19.19 -11.05
C LEU A 10 7.28 18.95 -10.17
N ALA A 11 7.08 17.70 -9.72
CA ALA A 11 6.01 17.36 -8.78
C ALA A 11 6.14 18.15 -7.47
N SER A 12 7.34 18.23 -6.90
CA SER A 12 7.61 19.01 -5.68
C SER A 12 7.26 20.49 -5.88
N ASP A 13 7.72 21.09 -6.98
CA ASP A 13 7.50 22.52 -7.26
C ASP A 13 6.01 22.83 -7.44
N PHE A 14 5.26 21.98 -8.14
CA PHE A 14 3.82 22.14 -8.29
C PHE A 14 3.07 22.00 -6.95
N VAL A 15 3.47 21.02 -6.12
CA VAL A 15 2.89 20.83 -4.79
C VAL A 15 3.19 22.03 -3.90
N GLN A 16 4.42 22.54 -3.89
CA GLN A 16 4.82 23.61 -2.95
C GLN A 16 4.34 24.99 -3.41
N TYR A 17 4.52 25.32 -4.69
CA TYR A 17 4.38 26.70 -5.17
C TYR A 17 3.08 26.98 -5.94
N THR A 18 2.21 25.98 -6.11
CA THR A 18 0.90 26.17 -6.78
C THR A 18 -0.26 25.62 -5.94
N GLY A 19 -1.49 25.91 -6.34
CA GLY A 19 -2.71 25.29 -5.79
C GLY A 19 -3.30 24.19 -6.68
N SER A 20 -2.53 23.66 -7.63
CA SER A 20 -3.04 22.70 -8.61
C SER A 20 -3.20 21.30 -8.01
N ASN A 21 -4.31 20.63 -8.32
CA ASN A 21 -4.47 19.22 -7.98
C ASN A 21 -3.55 18.36 -8.86
N ILE A 22 -2.83 17.42 -8.23
CA ILE A 22 -1.81 16.62 -8.91
C ILE A 22 -2.14 15.14 -8.75
N PHE A 23 -2.10 14.41 -9.86
CA PHE A 23 -2.01 12.96 -9.88
C PHE A 23 -0.57 12.57 -10.23
N LEU A 24 0.18 12.14 -9.22
CA LEU A 24 1.52 11.61 -9.38
C LEU A 24 1.43 10.11 -9.62
N THR A 25 1.63 9.73 -10.88
CA THR A 25 1.60 8.34 -11.32
C THR A 25 2.99 7.85 -11.70
N GLY A 26 3.10 6.55 -11.93
CA GLY A 26 4.31 5.93 -12.42
C GLY A 26 4.29 4.45 -12.15
N LYS A 27 5.10 3.71 -12.90
CA LYS A 27 5.23 2.26 -12.78
C LYS A 27 5.63 1.82 -11.37
N ALA A 28 5.50 0.53 -11.10
CA ALA A 28 5.98 -0.02 -9.84
C ALA A 28 7.49 0.26 -9.68
N GLY A 29 7.92 0.69 -8.50
CA GLY A 29 9.33 0.96 -8.23
C GLY A 29 9.89 2.30 -8.76
N THR A 30 9.04 3.28 -9.11
CA THR A 30 9.47 4.61 -9.57
C THR A 30 9.79 5.62 -8.46
N GLY A 31 9.75 5.22 -7.19
CA GLY A 31 10.13 6.08 -6.05
C GLY A 31 9.00 6.95 -5.47
N LYS A 32 7.72 6.65 -5.76
CA LYS A 32 6.55 7.38 -5.25
C LYS A 32 6.52 7.56 -3.72
N THR A 33 6.74 6.48 -2.97
CA THR A 33 6.75 6.53 -1.50
C THR A 33 7.93 7.34 -0.96
N THR A 34 9.11 7.25 -1.61
CA THR A 34 10.28 8.05 -1.26
C THR A 34 10.03 9.55 -1.50
N PHE A 35 9.32 9.90 -2.58
CA PHE A 35 8.88 11.28 -2.83
C PHE A 35 7.97 11.80 -1.73
N LEU A 36 7.01 11.01 -1.28
CA LEU A 36 6.08 11.40 -0.22
C LEU A 36 6.82 11.75 1.09
N HIS A 37 7.74 10.89 1.53
CA HIS A 37 8.52 11.16 2.75
C HIS A 37 9.40 12.41 2.60
N GLY A 38 10.06 12.59 1.46
CA GLY A 38 10.84 13.82 1.20
C GLY A 38 9.98 15.08 1.17
N LEU A 39 8.74 15.00 0.66
CA LEU A 39 7.80 16.11 0.65
C LEU A 39 7.36 16.49 2.07
N GLN A 40 7.13 15.50 2.94
CA GLN A 40 6.70 15.72 4.33
C GLN A 40 7.70 16.57 5.12
N GLU A 41 8.99 16.38 4.88
CA GLU A 41 10.05 17.14 5.57
C GLU A 41 10.23 18.57 5.03
N GLN A 42 9.82 18.83 3.78
CA GLN A 42 10.19 20.05 3.05
C GLN A 42 9.02 21.01 2.82
N THR A 43 7.78 20.52 2.84
CA THR A 43 6.62 21.35 2.50
C THR A 43 6.22 22.27 3.65
N PRO A 44 6.04 23.59 3.41
CA PRO A 44 5.52 24.51 4.42
C PRO A 44 3.98 24.44 4.56
N LYS A 45 3.31 23.63 3.73
CA LYS A 45 1.84 23.52 3.72
C LYS A 45 1.36 22.68 4.90
N ARG A 46 0.23 23.10 5.49
CA ARG A 46 -0.48 22.26 6.48
C ARG A 46 -1.04 21.05 5.76
N MET A 47 -0.34 19.94 5.89
CA MET A 47 -0.53 18.73 5.09
C MET A 47 -1.11 17.60 5.95
N ILE A 48 -1.98 16.81 5.34
CA ILE A 48 -2.48 15.57 5.95
C ILE A 48 -2.28 14.44 4.96
N ILE A 49 -1.65 13.35 5.43
CA ILE A 49 -1.39 12.16 4.63
C ILE A 49 -2.49 11.15 4.91
N THR A 50 -3.12 10.68 3.84
CA THR A 50 -4.15 9.65 3.89
C THR A 50 -3.89 8.51 2.93
N ALA A 51 -4.47 7.36 3.21
CA ALA A 51 -4.48 6.21 2.31
C ALA A 51 -5.81 5.42 2.43
N PRO A 52 -6.13 4.53 1.47
CA PRO A 52 -7.37 3.74 1.51
C PRO A 52 -7.36 2.61 2.55
N THR A 53 -6.18 2.08 2.89
CA THR A 53 -6.03 0.95 3.83
C THR A 53 -5.12 1.30 5.00
N GLY A 54 -5.29 0.62 6.15
CA GLY A 54 -4.49 0.88 7.35
C GLY A 54 -2.99 0.64 7.16
N VAL A 55 -2.61 -0.41 6.43
CA VAL A 55 -1.21 -0.72 6.13
C VAL A 55 -0.60 0.34 5.20
N ALA A 56 -1.32 0.76 4.16
CA ALA A 56 -0.86 1.84 3.28
C ALA A 56 -0.72 3.15 4.05
N ALA A 57 -1.67 3.47 4.94
CA ALA A 57 -1.62 4.66 5.77
C ALA A 57 -0.40 4.66 6.69
N MET A 58 -0.13 3.55 7.40
CA MET A 58 1.05 3.46 8.25
C MET A 58 2.36 3.53 7.46
N ASN A 59 2.44 2.88 6.29
CA ASN A 59 3.62 2.98 5.43
C ASN A 59 3.86 4.41 4.92
N ALA A 60 2.78 5.14 4.63
CA ALA A 60 2.83 6.53 4.19
C ALA A 60 3.08 7.53 5.33
N GLY A 61 3.08 7.09 6.60
CA GLY A 61 3.17 7.97 7.76
C GLY A 61 1.90 8.79 8.01
N GLY A 62 0.74 8.25 7.67
CA GLY A 62 -0.55 8.92 7.78
C GLY A 62 -1.66 8.04 8.35
N VAL A 63 -2.90 8.43 8.08
CA VAL A 63 -4.11 7.73 8.56
C VAL A 63 -5.01 7.30 7.40
N THR A 64 -6.05 6.51 7.65
CA THR A 64 -6.97 6.15 6.56
C THR A 64 -7.92 7.29 6.20
N LEU A 65 -8.41 7.35 4.95
CA LEU A 65 -9.48 8.27 4.55
C LEU A 65 -10.72 8.13 5.45
N HIS A 66 -11.10 6.88 5.74
CA HIS A 66 -12.25 6.57 6.59
C HIS A 66 -12.07 7.11 8.01
N SER A 67 -10.90 6.88 8.64
CA SER A 67 -10.64 7.36 10.00
C SER A 67 -10.48 8.88 10.05
N PHE A 68 -9.83 9.49 9.05
CA PHE A 68 -9.62 10.94 9.03
C PHE A 68 -10.94 11.70 8.86
N PHE A 69 -11.74 11.34 7.86
CA PHE A 69 -13.00 12.03 7.57
C PHE A 69 -14.20 11.43 8.32
N GLN A 70 -13.98 10.43 9.18
CA GLN A 70 -15.02 9.67 9.88
C GLN A 70 -16.11 9.20 8.91
N LEU A 71 -15.70 8.60 7.80
CA LEU A 71 -16.61 8.11 6.77
C LEU A 71 -17.02 6.65 7.04
N PRO A 72 -18.28 6.27 6.80
CA PRO A 72 -18.71 4.89 6.86
C PRO A 72 -18.07 4.06 5.73
N PHE A 73 -17.92 2.76 5.93
CA PHE A 73 -17.36 1.85 4.91
C PHE A 73 -18.34 1.51 3.76
N GLY A 74 -19.62 1.84 3.92
CA GLY A 74 -20.65 1.60 2.90
C GLY A 74 -20.57 2.55 1.71
N PRO A 75 -21.31 2.27 0.62
CA PRO A 75 -21.31 3.11 -0.57
C PRO A 75 -21.86 4.52 -0.27
N TYR A 76 -21.25 5.53 -0.87
CA TYR A 76 -21.72 6.91 -0.81
C TYR A 76 -22.55 7.26 -2.05
N ILE A 77 -23.79 7.73 -1.83
CA ILE A 77 -24.67 8.21 -2.91
C ILE A 77 -24.90 9.71 -2.69
N PRO A 78 -24.40 10.57 -3.60
CA PRO A 78 -24.63 12.01 -3.53
C PRO A 78 -26.13 12.34 -3.48
N GLY A 79 -26.53 13.19 -2.53
CA GLY A 79 -27.92 13.65 -2.39
C GLY A 79 -28.89 12.63 -1.77
N SER A 80 -28.40 11.51 -1.22
CA SER A 80 -29.26 10.56 -0.51
C SER A 80 -29.55 11.00 0.94
N ASP A 81 -30.85 10.99 1.30
CA ASP A 81 -31.37 11.23 2.67
C ASP A 81 -30.67 10.37 3.73
N ALA A 82 -30.26 9.15 3.37
CA ALA A 82 -29.57 8.22 4.26
C ALA A 82 -28.19 8.74 4.70
N TYR A 83 -27.45 9.41 3.81
CA TYR A 83 -26.16 10.00 4.18
C TYR A 83 -26.36 11.27 5.01
N GLU A 84 -27.32 12.12 4.67
CA GLU A 84 -27.59 13.33 5.47
C GLU A 84 -28.07 12.98 6.88
N ARG A 85 -28.92 11.96 7.04
CA ARG A 85 -29.38 11.51 8.36
C ARG A 85 -28.30 10.76 9.15
N ASN A 86 -27.47 9.93 8.50
CA ASN A 86 -26.37 9.24 9.18
C ASN A 86 -25.21 10.18 9.54
N SER A 87 -24.88 11.14 8.67
CA SER A 87 -23.86 12.17 8.96
C SER A 87 -24.28 13.09 10.11
N GLN A 88 -25.57 13.38 10.27
CA GLN A 88 -26.09 14.14 11.41
C GLN A 88 -26.10 13.36 12.74
N ARG A 89 -26.30 12.02 12.71
CA ARG A 89 -26.44 11.20 13.92
C ARG A 89 -25.12 10.55 14.39
N HIS A 90 -24.19 10.25 13.49
CA HIS A 90 -23.00 9.46 13.82
C HIS A 90 -21.67 10.24 13.78
N PHE A 91 -21.61 11.45 13.19
CA PHE A 91 -20.33 12.10 12.88
C PHE A 91 -20.28 13.60 13.19
N ARG A 92 -20.47 13.96 14.46
CA ARG A 92 -20.11 15.31 14.92
C ARG A 92 -18.61 15.38 15.11
N PHE A 93 -17.90 15.92 14.12
CA PHE A 93 -16.51 16.32 14.31
C PHE A 93 -16.34 17.18 15.56
N SER A 94 -15.30 16.88 16.34
CA SER A 94 -14.87 17.73 17.44
C SER A 94 -14.55 19.14 16.92
N LYS A 95 -14.57 20.14 17.80
CA LYS A 95 -14.20 21.52 17.42
C LYS A 95 -12.81 21.57 16.81
N GLU A 96 -11.86 20.85 17.41
CA GLU A 96 -10.50 20.68 16.93
C GLU A 96 -10.46 20.08 15.53
N LYS A 97 -11.19 18.98 15.28
CA LYS A 97 -11.21 18.33 13.97
C LYS A 97 -11.75 19.24 12.87
N LYS A 98 -12.77 20.05 13.19
CA LYS A 98 -13.29 21.08 12.28
C LYS A 98 -12.23 22.13 11.97
N GLN A 99 -11.48 22.58 12.98
CA GLN A 99 -10.38 23.52 12.78
C GLN A 99 -9.28 22.92 11.89
N ILE A 100 -8.95 21.63 12.04
CA ILE A 100 -7.97 20.94 11.18
C ILE A 100 -8.43 20.97 9.72
N ILE A 101 -9.69 20.61 9.48
CA ILE A 101 -10.25 20.61 8.11
C ILE A 101 -10.28 22.03 7.53
N GLN A 102 -10.55 23.04 8.36
CA GLN A 102 -10.55 24.44 7.97
C GLN A 102 -9.14 24.99 7.67
N SER A 103 -8.12 24.49 8.38
CA SER A 103 -6.71 24.88 8.18
C SER A 103 -5.98 24.05 7.14
N LEU A 104 -6.57 22.96 6.64
CA LEU A 104 -5.89 22.08 5.68
C LEU A 104 -5.51 22.81 4.38
N ASP A 105 -4.25 22.73 3.95
CA ASP A 105 -3.81 23.30 2.67
C ASP A 105 -3.65 22.21 1.61
N LEU A 106 -3.13 21.04 2.03
CA LEU A 106 -2.78 19.93 1.16
C LEU A 106 -3.30 18.60 1.73
N LEU A 107 -4.14 17.89 0.97
CA LEU A 107 -4.53 16.52 1.25
C LEU A 107 -3.74 15.57 0.34
N VAL A 108 -2.90 14.72 0.95
CA VAL A 108 -2.22 13.65 0.22
C VAL A 108 -3.04 12.37 0.33
N ILE A 109 -3.22 11.68 -0.81
CA ILE A 109 -3.88 10.39 -0.88
C ILE A 109 -2.91 9.40 -1.55
N ASP A 110 -2.21 8.60 -0.75
CA ASP A 110 -1.37 7.52 -1.27
C ASP A 110 -2.21 6.30 -1.64
N GLU A 111 -1.73 5.51 -2.60
CA GLU A 111 -2.45 4.39 -3.22
C GLU A 111 -3.85 4.77 -3.75
N ILE A 112 -3.97 5.93 -4.40
CA ILE A 112 -5.24 6.44 -4.96
C ILE A 112 -5.95 5.44 -5.90
N SER A 113 -5.21 4.48 -6.51
CA SER A 113 -5.79 3.46 -7.38
C SER A 113 -6.83 2.58 -6.69
N MET A 114 -6.75 2.42 -5.36
CA MET A 114 -7.73 1.67 -4.56
C MET A 114 -8.90 2.52 -4.05
N VAL A 115 -8.87 3.84 -4.29
CA VAL A 115 -9.93 4.75 -3.83
C VAL A 115 -11.07 4.75 -4.84
N ARG A 116 -12.28 4.50 -4.34
CA ARG A 116 -13.49 4.54 -5.16
C ARG A 116 -13.95 5.98 -5.44
N ALA A 117 -14.63 6.18 -6.57
CA ALA A 117 -15.24 7.46 -6.95
C ALA A 117 -16.14 8.05 -5.86
N ASP A 118 -17.00 7.20 -5.27
CA ASP A 118 -17.95 7.58 -4.23
C ASP A 118 -17.25 8.04 -2.94
N LEU A 119 -16.17 7.35 -2.56
CA LEU A 119 -15.37 7.73 -1.40
C LEU A 119 -14.72 9.10 -1.60
N LEU A 120 -14.20 9.40 -2.80
CA LEU A 120 -13.60 10.70 -3.10
C LEU A 120 -14.66 11.82 -3.11
N ASP A 121 -15.87 11.58 -3.60
CA ASP A 121 -16.97 12.54 -3.51
C ASP A 121 -17.47 12.73 -2.05
N ALA A 122 -17.40 11.70 -1.21
CA ALA A 122 -17.70 11.83 0.22
C ALA A 122 -16.68 12.73 0.94
N VAL A 123 -15.40 12.65 0.53
CA VAL A 123 -14.34 13.55 0.97
C VAL A 123 -14.62 14.99 0.54
N ASP A 124 -14.98 15.22 -0.73
CA ASP A 124 -15.39 16.54 -1.24
C ASP A 124 -16.53 17.14 -0.41
N ALA A 125 -17.62 16.40 -0.24
CA ALA A 125 -18.80 16.86 0.51
C ALA A 125 -18.44 17.24 1.96
N THR A 126 -17.52 16.49 2.57
CA THR A 126 -17.05 16.77 3.93
C THR A 126 -16.20 18.04 3.99
N LEU A 127 -15.26 18.21 3.04
CA LEU A 127 -14.41 19.40 2.97
C LEU A 127 -15.24 20.66 2.69
N ARG A 128 -16.13 20.65 1.70
CA ARG A 128 -17.02 21.78 1.37
C ARG A 128 -17.86 22.22 2.57
N ARG A 129 -18.48 21.25 3.25
CA ARG A 129 -19.32 21.49 4.44
C ARG A 129 -18.56 22.18 5.58
N HIS A 130 -17.36 21.70 5.90
CA HIS A 130 -16.62 22.17 7.06
C HIS A 130 -15.74 23.39 6.79
N ARG A 131 -15.35 23.61 5.54
CA ARG A 131 -14.64 24.82 5.09
C ARG A 131 -15.56 25.96 4.67
N HIS A 132 -16.88 25.72 4.61
CA HIS A 132 -17.88 26.68 4.15
C HIS A 132 -17.54 27.24 2.76
N SER A 133 -17.17 26.35 1.85
CA SER A 133 -16.72 26.69 0.50
C SER A 133 -17.40 25.79 -0.52
N ASP A 134 -17.92 26.39 -1.58
CA ASP A 134 -18.54 25.68 -2.72
C ASP A 134 -17.49 25.18 -3.73
N GLN A 135 -16.22 25.59 -3.57
CA GLN A 135 -15.12 25.09 -4.39
C GLN A 135 -14.98 23.57 -4.23
N PRO A 136 -14.65 22.82 -5.30
CA PRO A 136 -14.28 21.42 -5.17
C PRO A 136 -13.25 21.20 -4.06
N PHE A 137 -13.46 20.17 -3.25
CA PHE A 137 -12.68 19.81 -2.06
C PHE A 137 -12.53 20.97 -1.06
N GLY A 138 -13.50 21.89 -1.03
CA GLY A 138 -13.46 23.10 -0.21
C GLY A 138 -12.24 24.00 -0.48
N GLY A 139 -11.64 23.89 -1.68
CA GLY A 139 -10.43 24.61 -2.07
C GLY A 139 -9.12 24.03 -1.54
N VAL A 140 -9.14 22.81 -0.98
CA VAL A 140 -7.92 22.08 -0.58
C VAL A 140 -7.20 21.54 -1.82
N GLN A 141 -5.88 21.69 -1.87
CA GLN A 141 -5.08 21.07 -2.92
C GLN A 141 -4.99 19.56 -2.69
N LEU A 142 -5.16 18.78 -3.75
CA LEU A 142 -4.98 17.33 -3.71
C LEU A 142 -3.64 16.91 -4.31
N LEU A 143 -2.92 16.04 -3.60
CA LEU A 143 -1.83 15.24 -4.15
C LEU A 143 -2.22 13.77 -4.09
N MET A 144 -2.58 13.20 -5.23
CA MET A 144 -2.97 11.80 -5.36
C MET A 144 -1.80 11.00 -5.92
N ILE A 145 -1.36 9.99 -5.19
CA ILE A 145 -0.19 9.17 -5.55
C ILE A 145 -0.66 7.74 -5.79
N GLY A 146 -0.27 7.12 -6.90
CA GLY A 146 -0.61 5.73 -7.18
C GLY A 146 -0.21 5.24 -8.56
N ASP A 147 -0.67 4.05 -8.93
CA ASP A 147 -0.54 3.49 -10.28
C ASP A 147 -1.85 2.81 -10.65
N LEU A 148 -2.55 3.33 -11.66
CA LEU A 148 -3.85 2.81 -12.09
C LEU A 148 -3.81 1.35 -12.57
N HIS A 149 -2.62 0.87 -12.95
CA HIS A 149 -2.45 -0.50 -13.41
C HIS A 149 -2.15 -1.49 -12.26
N GLN A 150 -2.02 -0.99 -11.03
CA GLN A 150 -1.96 -1.84 -9.84
C GLN A 150 -3.37 -2.26 -9.43
N LEU A 151 -3.60 -2.50 -8.13
CA LEU A 151 -4.89 -2.97 -7.66
C LEU A 151 -5.96 -1.90 -7.82
N SER A 152 -7.09 -2.35 -8.35
CA SER A 152 -8.31 -1.57 -8.51
C SER A 152 -9.07 -1.45 -7.19
N PRO A 153 -10.00 -0.49 -7.05
CA PRO A 153 -10.84 -0.39 -5.88
C PRO A 153 -11.66 -1.65 -5.68
N VAL A 154 -11.79 -2.13 -4.44
CA VAL A 154 -12.64 -3.27 -4.11
C VAL A 154 -14.07 -2.77 -3.91
N ALA A 155 -14.98 -3.18 -4.79
CA ALA A 155 -16.42 -2.96 -4.67
C ALA A 155 -17.14 -4.30 -4.77
N LYS A 156 -17.98 -4.63 -3.78
CA LYS A 156 -18.80 -5.85 -3.86
C LYS A 156 -19.87 -5.67 -4.95
N GLN A 157 -20.31 -6.76 -5.56
CA GLN A 157 -21.28 -6.71 -6.67
C GLN A 157 -22.55 -5.90 -6.34
N HIS A 158 -23.07 -6.02 -5.11
CA HIS A 158 -24.24 -5.26 -4.67
C HIS A 158 -23.95 -3.77 -4.45
N GLU A 159 -22.75 -3.40 -4.00
CA GLU A 159 -22.33 -2.00 -3.84
C GLU A 159 -22.18 -1.36 -5.21
N TRP A 160 -21.51 -2.04 -6.14
CA TRP A 160 -21.35 -1.55 -7.50
C TRP A 160 -22.68 -1.40 -8.23
N SER A 161 -23.63 -2.33 -8.01
CA SER A 161 -24.96 -2.26 -8.61
C SER A 161 -25.71 -0.97 -8.25
N LEU A 162 -25.43 -0.40 -7.08
CA LEU A 162 -25.97 0.90 -6.64
C LEU A 162 -25.16 2.07 -7.22
N LEU A 163 -23.83 1.98 -7.18
CA LEU A 163 -22.94 3.06 -7.59
C LEU A 163 -22.92 3.31 -9.09
N GLN A 164 -23.07 2.28 -9.92
CA GLN A 164 -23.05 2.38 -11.40
C GLN A 164 -24.16 3.29 -11.97
N GLN A 165 -25.21 3.57 -11.18
CA GLN A 165 -26.26 4.51 -11.58
C GLN A 165 -25.81 5.98 -11.48
N HIS A 166 -24.74 6.25 -10.74
CA HIS A 166 -24.26 7.58 -10.41
C HIS A 166 -22.85 7.86 -10.92
N TYR A 167 -22.05 6.82 -11.15
CA TYR A 167 -20.64 6.89 -11.52
C TYR A 167 -20.38 6.06 -12.77
N GLU A 168 -19.59 6.62 -13.69
CA GLU A 168 -19.21 5.93 -14.94
C GLU A 168 -18.26 4.75 -14.68
N SER A 169 -17.46 4.81 -13.61
CA SER A 169 -16.56 3.74 -13.20
C SER A 169 -16.39 3.71 -11.67
N VAL A 170 -15.82 2.63 -11.15
CA VAL A 170 -15.48 2.50 -9.71
C VAL A 170 -14.34 3.43 -9.31
N TYR A 171 -13.50 3.87 -10.24
CA TYR A 171 -12.22 4.51 -9.95
C TYR A 171 -12.37 5.97 -9.54
N PHE A 172 -11.42 6.47 -8.75
CA PHE A 172 -11.40 7.84 -8.25
C PHE A 172 -11.60 8.92 -9.34
N PHE A 173 -11.15 8.69 -10.58
CA PHE A 173 -11.29 9.64 -11.68
C PHE A 173 -12.74 9.81 -12.20
N ALA A 174 -13.64 8.89 -11.85
CA ALA A 174 -15.08 9.06 -12.08
C ALA A 174 -15.77 9.91 -10.99
N SER A 175 -15.02 10.41 -9.98
CA SER A 175 -15.54 11.36 -8.99
C SER A 175 -16.08 12.63 -9.66
N LYS A 176 -17.31 12.99 -9.33
CA LYS A 176 -17.96 14.20 -9.86
C LYS A 176 -17.26 15.46 -9.37
N ALA A 177 -16.76 15.44 -8.13
CA ALA A 177 -16.00 16.54 -7.58
C ALA A 177 -14.66 16.72 -8.30
N LEU A 178 -13.94 15.62 -8.56
CA LEU A 178 -12.65 15.68 -9.25
C LEU A 178 -12.79 16.16 -10.69
N GLN A 179 -13.83 15.72 -11.40
CA GLN A 179 -14.13 16.17 -12.77
C GLN A 179 -14.40 17.69 -12.88
N GLN A 180 -14.77 18.35 -11.78
CA GLN A 180 -14.93 19.80 -11.72
C GLN A 180 -13.60 20.56 -11.52
N THR A 181 -12.47 19.84 -11.41
CA THR A 181 -11.15 20.42 -11.16
C THR A 181 -10.21 20.22 -12.33
N LYS A 182 -9.18 21.07 -12.43
CA LYS A 182 -8.05 20.83 -13.32
C LYS A 182 -7.06 19.90 -12.63
N LEU A 183 -6.98 18.65 -13.10
CA LEU A 183 -6.02 17.66 -12.63
C LEU A 183 -4.77 17.68 -13.49
N LEU A 184 -3.61 17.92 -12.88
CA LEU A 184 -2.31 17.77 -13.54
C LEU A 184 -1.77 16.36 -13.28
N THR A 185 -1.47 15.62 -14.34
CA THR A 185 -0.87 14.29 -14.22
C THR A 185 0.63 14.38 -14.47
N ILE A 186 1.42 13.87 -13.53
CA ILE A 186 2.88 13.76 -13.64
C ILE A 186 3.21 12.27 -13.58
N GLU A 187 3.80 11.74 -14.66
CA GLU A 187 4.23 10.34 -14.71
C GLU A 187 5.73 10.21 -14.46
N LEU A 188 6.10 9.50 -13.39
CA LEU A 188 7.48 9.12 -13.12
C LEU A 188 7.92 8.00 -14.04
N LYS A 189 8.90 8.28 -14.90
CA LYS A 189 9.37 7.33 -15.92
C LYS A 189 10.52 6.45 -15.46
N HIS A 190 11.34 6.91 -14.53
CA HIS A 190 12.53 6.20 -14.08
C HIS A 190 12.16 5.08 -13.09
N ILE A 191 12.36 3.83 -13.49
CA ILE A 191 12.17 2.65 -12.63
C ILE A 191 13.47 2.38 -11.87
N TYR A 192 13.42 2.35 -10.53
CA TYR A 192 14.58 2.07 -9.67
C TYR A 192 14.65 0.60 -9.23
N ARG A 193 13.53 -0.14 -9.26
CA ARG A 193 13.44 -1.51 -8.73
C ARG A 193 14.05 -2.55 -9.66
N GLN A 194 13.67 -2.52 -10.95
CA GLN A 194 14.19 -3.43 -11.96
C GLN A 194 15.26 -2.73 -12.80
N SER A 195 16.38 -3.40 -13.02
CA SER A 195 17.47 -2.92 -13.88
C SER A 195 17.49 -3.59 -15.26
N ASP A 196 16.90 -4.79 -15.39
CA ASP A 196 16.85 -5.53 -16.65
C ASP A 196 15.80 -4.96 -17.62
N LYS A 197 16.27 -4.49 -18.78
CA LYS A 197 15.43 -3.94 -19.84
C LYS A 197 14.47 -4.99 -20.41
N GLY A 198 14.89 -6.25 -20.51
CA GLY A 198 14.05 -7.33 -21.02
C GLY A 198 12.84 -7.53 -20.11
N PHE A 199 13.09 -7.72 -18.82
CA PHE A 199 12.01 -7.87 -17.84
C PHE A 199 11.10 -6.64 -17.74
N ILE A 200 11.66 -5.42 -17.81
CA ILE A 200 10.85 -4.19 -17.84
C ILE A 200 9.90 -4.18 -19.05
N GLN A 201 10.34 -4.61 -20.23
CA GLN A 201 9.48 -4.70 -21.41
C GLN A 201 8.35 -5.71 -21.19
N ILE A 202 8.67 -6.89 -20.67
CA ILE A 202 7.66 -7.90 -20.32
C ILE A 202 6.61 -7.32 -19.36
N LEU A 203 7.03 -6.67 -18.28
CA LEU A 203 6.12 -6.06 -17.31
C LEU A 203 5.24 -4.97 -17.94
N ASN A 204 5.78 -4.18 -18.87
CA ASN A 204 4.99 -3.18 -19.61
C ASN A 204 3.98 -3.84 -20.55
N SER A 205 4.35 -4.92 -21.23
CA SER A 205 3.43 -5.67 -22.09
C SER A 205 2.29 -6.30 -21.28
N VAL A 206 2.58 -6.80 -20.06
CA VAL A 206 1.53 -7.24 -19.11
C VAL A 206 0.66 -6.05 -18.70
N ARG A 207 1.27 -4.92 -18.32
CA ARG A 207 0.57 -3.70 -17.88
C ARG A 207 -0.41 -3.18 -18.93
N GLU A 208 0.02 -3.13 -20.18
CA GLU A 208 -0.76 -2.58 -21.32
C GLU A 208 -1.69 -3.61 -21.97
N ASN A 209 -1.75 -4.85 -21.46
CA ASN A 209 -2.44 -5.97 -22.08
C ASN A 209 -2.04 -6.19 -23.57
N ARG A 210 -0.73 -6.11 -23.84
CA ARG A 210 -0.11 -6.29 -25.16
C ARG A 210 0.90 -7.42 -25.14
N LEU A 211 0.49 -8.58 -24.64
CA LEU A 211 1.32 -9.77 -24.61
C LEU A 211 1.39 -10.39 -26.01
N ASP A 212 2.50 -10.16 -26.71
CA ASP A 212 2.83 -10.89 -27.92
C ASP A 212 3.28 -12.33 -27.61
N GLU A 213 3.29 -13.20 -28.62
CA GLU A 213 3.69 -14.60 -28.44
C GLU A 213 5.10 -14.75 -27.88
N THR A 214 6.01 -13.83 -28.22
CA THR A 214 7.40 -13.84 -27.74
C THR A 214 7.49 -13.54 -26.26
N THR A 215 6.78 -12.53 -25.77
CA THR A 215 6.69 -12.15 -24.36
C THR A 215 6.00 -13.25 -23.56
N LEU A 216 4.92 -13.81 -24.10
CA LEU A 216 4.20 -14.89 -23.44
C LEU A 216 5.06 -16.15 -23.32
N LYS A 217 5.81 -16.50 -24.37
CA LYS A 217 6.78 -17.62 -24.32
C LYS A 217 7.89 -17.35 -23.30
N ALA A 218 8.42 -16.12 -23.22
CA ALA A 218 9.44 -15.76 -22.25
C ALA A 218 8.93 -15.84 -20.80
N LEU A 219 7.70 -15.39 -20.54
CA LEU A 219 7.04 -15.55 -19.24
C LEU A 219 6.77 -17.02 -18.91
N ASN A 220 6.17 -17.77 -19.83
CA ASN A 220 5.83 -19.17 -19.61
C ASN A 220 7.06 -20.09 -19.56
N ALA A 221 8.24 -19.65 -20.02
CA ALA A 221 9.49 -20.34 -19.74
C ALA A 221 9.87 -20.34 -18.25
N ARG A 222 9.22 -19.49 -17.43
CA ARG A 222 9.34 -19.49 -15.97
C ARG A 222 8.31 -20.40 -15.29
N HIS A 223 7.43 -21.05 -16.04
CA HIS A 223 6.55 -22.07 -15.51
C HIS A 223 7.33 -23.36 -15.27
N ILE A 224 7.39 -23.79 -14.01
CA ILE A 224 8.05 -25.02 -13.60
C ILE A 224 7.02 -25.84 -12.85
N GLU A 225 6.60 -26.94 -13.45
CA GLU A 225 5.64 -27.88 -12.87
C GLU A 225 6.24 -28.49 -11.59
N ASP A 226 5.42 -28.56 -10.54
CA ASP A 226 5.79 -29.08 -9.22
C ASP A 226 7.09 -28.49 -8.63
N PHE A 227 7.34 -27.20 -8.88
CA PHE A 227 8.52 -26.52 -8.35
C PHE A 227 8.56 -26.57 -6.82
N LEU A 228 9.57 -27.25 -6.29
CA LEU A 228 9.89 -27.25 -4.88
C LEU A 228 11.02 -26.23 -4.64
N PRO A 229 10.74 -25.10 -3.98
CA PRO A 229 11.77 -24.13 -3.69
C PRO A 229 12.81 -24.72 -2.75
N ASP A 230 14.08 -24.48 -3.08
CA ASP A 230 15.19 -24.69 -2.16
C ASP A 230 15.01 -23.77 -0.94
N GLU A 231 15.12 -24.35 0.27
CA GLU A 231 14.90 -23.66 1.53
C GLU A 231 15.90 -22.53 1.78
N GLU A 232 17.08 -22.57 1.16
CA GLU A 232 18.12 -21.55 1.34
C GLU A 232 17.93 -20.33 0.43
N GLN A 233 17.08 -20.45 -0.60
CA GLN A 233 16.95 -19.44 -1.65
C GLN A 233 15.90 -18.37 -1.35
N GLY A 234 15.14 -18.51 -0.26
CA GLY A 234 14.22 -17.48 0.23
C GLY A 234 13.04 -17.18 -0.69
N TYR A 235 12.51 -18.19 -1.40
CA TYR A 235 11.32 -18.02 -2.24
C TYR A 235 10.09 -17.68 -1.38
N ILE A 236 9.34 -16.66 -1.80
CA ILE A 236 8.03 -16.34 -1.24
C ILE A 236 6.92 -16.67 -2.23
N THR A 237 5.85 -17.30 -1.75
CA THR A 237 4.67 -17.60 -2.57
C THR A 237 3.67 -16.45 -2.52
N LEU A 238 3.30 -15.91 -3.67
CA LEU A 238 2.26 -14.89 -3.80
C LEU A 238 0.94 -15.55 -4.20
N THR A 239 -0.03 -15.48 -3.29
CA THR A 239 -1.36 -16.10 -3.43
C THR A 239 -2.45 -15.04 -3.53
N THR A 240 -3.65 -15.42 -3.96
CA THR A 240 -4.76 -14.46 -4.10
C THR A 240 -5.59 -14.29 -2.83
N HIS A 241 -5.64 -15.32 -1.97
CA HIS A 241 -6.49 -15.35 -0.77
C HIS A 241 -5.67 -15.46 0.54
N ASN A 242 -6.13 -14.76 1.57
CA ASN A 242 -5.50 -14.79 2.90
C ASN A 242 -5.48 -16.21 3.49
N ALA A 243 -6.56 -16.98 3.31
CA ALA A 243 -6.66 -18.35 3.82
C ALA A 243 -5.58 -19.27 3.21
N SER A 244 -5.30 -19.14 1.91
CA SER A 244 -4.25 -19.90 1.23
C SER A 244 -2.87 -19.57 1.79
N ALA A 245 -2.54 -18.27 1.91
CA ALA A 245 -1.28 -17.82 2.49
C ALA A 245 -1.10 -18.31 3.94
N GLU A 246 -2.16 -18.22 4.75
CA GLU A 246 -2.14 -18.65 6.14
C GLU A 246 -1.96 -20.17 6.26
N SER A 247 -2.68 -20.95 5.45
CA SER A 247 -2.53 -22.41 5.42
C SER A 247 -1.09 -22.83 5.08
N ILE A 248 -0.48 -22.23 4.05
CA ILE A 248 0.91 -22.54 3.67
C ILE A 248 1.86 -22.22 4.82
N ASN A 249 1.74 -21.03 5.42
CA ASN A 249 2.61 -20.62 6.52
C ASN A 249 2.44 -21.51 7.76
N GLN A 250 1.21 -21.90 8.10
CA GLN A 250 0.94 -22.75 9.24
C GLN A 250 1.45 -24.19 9.03
N THR A 251 1.27 -24.76 7.84
CA THR A 251 1.80 -26.08 7.49
C THR A 251 3.32 -26.08 7.57
N ARG A 252 4.00 -25.14 6.89
CA ARG A 252 5.46 -25.04 6.92
C ARG A 252 6.02 -24.84 8.34
N LEU A 253 5.36 -24.02 9.17
CA LEU A 253 5.78 -23.85 10.56
C LEU A 253 5.56 -25.12 11.40
N LYS A 254 4.52 -25.91 11.11
CA LYS A 254 4.27 -27.18 11.81
C LYS A 254 5.33 -28.22 11.46
N ASP A 255 5.71 -28.30 10.19
CA ASP A 255 6.67 -29.27 9.65
C ASP A 255 8.11 -29.05 10.17
N LEU A 256 8.44 -27.84 10.62
CA LEU A 256 9.73 -27.57 11.26
C LEU A 256 9.85 -28.27 12.62
N ASP A 257 10.98 -28.94 12.83
CA ASP A 257 11.36 -29.48 14.14
C ASP A 257 11.69 -28.35 15.14
N GLY A 258 11.64 -28.71 16.43
CA GLY A 258 12.05 -27.82 17.52
C GLY A 258 10.92 -27.07 18.22
N GLU A 259 11.31 -26.35 19.26
CA GLU A 259 10.39 -25.66 20.15
C GLU A 259 9.76 -24.43 19.47
N LYS A 260 8.47 -24.21 19.77
CA LYS A 260 7.71 -23.07 19.27
C LYS A 260 7.78 -21.93 20.28
N TYR A 261 8.31 -20.80 19.85
CA TYR A 261 8.38 -19.56 20.63
C TYR A 261 7.16 -18.71 20.34
N PHE A 262 6.60 -18.08 21.38
CA PHE A 262 5.42 -17.23 21.28
C PHE A 262 5.74 -15.83 21.81
N PHE A 263 5.45 -14.81 21.00
CA PHE A 263 5.65 -13.42 21.34
C PHE A 263 4.33 -12.67 21.21
N ASN A 264 3.83 -12.15 22.33
CA ASN A 264 2.64 -11.29 22.35
C ASN A 264 3.06 -9.83 22.19
N ALA A 265 2.33 -9.11 21.36
CA ALA A 265 2.52 -7.68 21.19
C ALA A 265 2.09 -6.94 22.46
N ASP A 266 2.84 -5.91 22.85
CA ASP A 266 2.45 -4.95 23.88
C ASP A 266 1.68 -3.81 23.20
N ILE A 267 0.42 -3.60 23.60
CA ILE A 267 -0.49 -2.64 22.97
C ILE A 267 -0.93 -1.64 24.03
N LYS A 268 -0.61 -0.38 23.80
CA LYS A 268 -0.91 0.75 24.70
C LYS A 268 -1.79 1.76 23.98
N GLY A 269 -2.76 2.35 24.69
CA GLY A 269 -3.65 3.36 24.13
C GLY A 269 -4.62 2.83 23.07
N GLU A 270 -5.02 3.69 22.13
CA GLU A 270 -5.96 3.35 21.06
C GLU A 270 -5.25 2.76 19.85
N PHE A 271 -5.32 1.44 19.69
CA PHE A 271 -4.76 0.74 18.52
C PHE A 271 -5.71 -0.37 18.03
N PRO A 272 -6.60 -0.08 17.06
CA PRO A 272 -7.58 -1.04 16.57
C PRO A 272 -6.97 -2.29 15.91
N GLU A 273 -7.56 -3.46 16.13
CA GLU A 273 -6.97 -4.73 15.65
C GLU A 273 -6.83 -4.83 14.11
N HIS A 274 -7.75 -4.20 13.37
CA HIS A 274 -7.74 -4.22 11.91
C HIS A 274 -6.60 -3.40 11.29
N ILE A 275 -5.92 -2.56 12.07
CA ILE A 275 -4.73 -1.81 11.63
C ILE A 275 -3.43 -2.37 12.18
N PHE A 276 -3.42 -3.54 12.83
CA PHE A 276 -2.16 -4.10 13.34
C PHE A 276 -1.12 -4.28 12.22
N PRO A 277 0.12 -3.81 12.42
CA PRO A 277 1.18 -3.89 11.39
C PRO A 277 1.66 -5.33 11.21
N THR A 278 1.63 -6.13 12.28
CA THR A 278 1.94 -7.56 12.28
C THR A 278 1.01 -8.32 13.23
N LEU A 279 1.27 -9.61 13.42
CA LEU A 279 0.46 -10.47 14.27
C LEU A 279 0.57 -10.05 15.75
N LYS A 280 -0.59 -9.91 16.41
CA LYS A 280 -0.68 -9.72 17.86
C LYS A 280 0.02 -10.83 18.63
N GLN A 281 -0.13 -12.06 18.16
CA GLN A 281 0.61 -13.22 18.67
C GLN A 281 1.48 -13.77 17.54
N LEU A 282 2.79 -13.50 17.61
CA LEU A 282 3.77 -14.00 16.67
C LEU A 282 4.29 -15.35 17.17
N SER A 283 4.25 -16.37 16.32
CA SER A 283 4.79 -17.68 16.65
C SER A 283 5.92 -18.07 15.71
N LEU A 284 7.08 -18.41 16.28
CA LEU A 284 8.31 -18.69 15.54
C LEU A 284 8.90 -20.03 15.95
N LYS A 285 9.68 -20.63 15.06
CA LYS A 285 10.56 -21.78 15.30
C LYS A 285 11.91 -21.50 14.68
N LYS A 286 12.97 -22.15 15.18
CA LYS A 286 14.24 -22.21 14.45
C LYS A 286 13.99 -22.78 13.05
N GLY A 287 14.56 -22.15 12.03
CA GLY A 287 14.35 -22.48 10.64
C GLY A 287 13.11 -21.84 10.00
N ALA A 288 12.29 -21.09 10.73
CA ALA A 288 11.14 -20.42 10.14
C ALA A 288 11.55 -19.33 9.15
N GLN A 289 10.92 -19.31 7.98
CA GLN A 289 11.07 -18.21 7.02
C GLN A 289 10.18 -17.04 7.45
N VAL A 290 10.82 -15.90 7.66
CA VAL A 290 10.19 -14.65 8.08
C VAL A 290 10.50 -13.55 7.10
N MET A 291 9.66 -12.52 7.11
CA MET A 291 9.85 -11.28 6.37
C MET A 291 9.78 -10.11 7.34
N PHE A 292 10.66 -9.14 7.13
CA PHE A 292 10.63 -7.88 7.85
C PHE A 292 9.44 -7.03 7.37
N VAL A 293 8.64 -6.52 8.30
CA VAL A 293 7.45 -5.69 7.98
C VAL A 293 7.69 -4.19 8.15
N ARG A 294 8.93 -3.78 8.45
CA ARG A 294 9.35 -2.39 8.60
C ARG A 294 10.81 -2.24 8.15
N ASN A 295 11.19 -1.03 7.79
CA ASN A 295 12.59 -0.66 7.62
C ASN A 295 13.28 -0.58 8.98
N ASP A 296 14.56 -0.96 9.00
CA ASP A 296 15.40 -0.84 10.19
C ASP A 296 15.57 0.65 10.57
N PRO A 297 15.18 1.05 11.79
CA PRO A 297 15.37 2.43 12.25
C PRO A 297 16.83 2.75 12.59
N SER A 298 17.70 1.74 12.68
CA SER A 298 19.11 1.91 13.01
C SER A 298 19.86 2.67 11.89
N PRO A 299 20.95 3.40 12.22
CA PRO A 299 21.84 3.97 11.22
C PRO A 299 22.42 2.95 10.22
N GLU A 300 22.59 1.70 10.67
CA GLU A 300 23.18 0.60 9.91
C GLU A 300 22.25 0.08 8.80
N LYS A 301 20.92 0.28 8.94
CA LYS A 301 19.90 -0.11 7.96
C LYS A 301 20.02 -1.57 7.51
N LEU A 302 20.16 -2.49 8.47
CA LEU A 302 20.46 -3.90 8.25
C LEU A 302 19.34 -4.65 7.50
N TYR A 303 18.10 -4.17 7.63
CA TYR A 303 16.94 -4.72 6.96
C TYR A 303 15.97 -3.64 6.44
N TYR A 304 15.13 -4.05 5.50
CA TYR A 304 14.10 -3.22 4.90
C TYR A 304 12.77 -3.98 4.85
N ASN A 305 11.65 -3.25 4.74
CA ASN A 305 10.33 -3.83 4.64
C ASN A 305 10.23 -4.73 3.38
N GLY A 306 9.94 -6.01 3.58
CA GLY A 306 9.93 -7.04 2.55
C GLY A 306 11.18 -7.94 2.50
N LYS A 307 12.27 -7.60 3.23
CA LYS A 307 13.47 -8.46 3.28
C LYS A 307 13.11 -9.80 3.93
N ILE A 308 13.50 -10.90 3.29
CA ILE A 308 13.22 -12.27 3.75
C ILE A 308 14.45 -12.80 4.49
N GLY A 309 14.23 -13.55 5.56
CA GLY A 309 15.27 -14.26 6.29
C GLY A 309 14.76 -15.52 6.99
N LYS A 310 15.69 -16.28 7.56
CA LYS A 310 15.43 -17.51 8.30
C LYS A 310 15.82 -17.32 9.76
N ILE A 311 14.97 -17.77 10.68
CA ILE A 311 15.27 -17.73 12.11
C ILE A 311 16.40 -18.72 12.41
N THR A 312 17.55 -18.25 12.89
CA THR A 312 18.70 -19.10 13.24
C THR A 312 18.66 -19.52 14.70
N ALA A 313 18.28 -18.60 15.58
CA ALA A 313 18.17 -18.81 17.01
C ALA A 313 17.15 -17.87 17.65
N VAL A 314 16.65 -18.29 18.82
CA VAL A 314 15.89 -17.45 19.74
C VAL A 314 16.53 -17.64 21.11
N ILE A 315 17.13 -16.58 21.64
CA ILE A 315 17.86 -16.61 22.92
C ILE A 315 17.18 -15.62 23.86
N GLY A 316 16.47 -16.12 24.87
CA GLY A 316 15.69 -15.27 25.78
C GLY A 316 14.60 -14.48 25.04
N LYS A 317 14.78 -13.16 24.92
CA LYS A 317 13.90 -12.25 24.18
C LYS A 317 14.57 -11.68 22.92
N THR A 318 15.63 -12.32 22.43
CA THR A 318 16.31 -11.86 21.22
C THR A 318 16.10 -12.87 20.12
N VAL A 319 15.70 -12.39 18.94
CA VAL A 319 15.48 -13.21 17.76
C VAL A 319 16.60 -12.95 16.76
N PHE A 320 17.26 -14.01 16.28
CA PHE A 320 18.31 -13.91 15.29
C PHE A 320 17.79 -14.35 13.92
N VAL A 321 18.02 -13.51 12.90
CA VAL A 321 17.57 -13.73 11.53
C VAL A 321 18.75 -13.68 10.59
N LEU A 322 19.00 -14.75 9.84
CA LEU A 322 19.95 -14.76 8.74
C LEU A 322 19.21 -14.55 7.43
N CYS A 323 19.59 -13.52 6.67
CA CYS A 323 19.00 -13.24 5.38
C CYS A 323 19.84 -13.86 4.25
N PRO A 324 19.21 -14.29 3.12
CA PRO A 324 19.96 -14.81 1.98
C PRO A 324 20.99 -13.79 1.47
N GLY A 325 22.26 -14.20 1.40
CA GLY A 325 23.38 -13.38 0.94
C GLY A 325 24.10 -12.58 2.04
N ASP A 326 23.56 -12.53 3.26
CA ASP A 326 24.25 -11.93 4.41
C ASP A 326 25.16 -12.97 5.07
N THR A 327 26.34 -12.54 5.54
CA THR A 327 27.29 -13.41 6.27
C THR A 327 27.05 -13.41 7.78
N GLU A 328 26.39 -12.38 8.29
CA GLU A 328 26.14 -12.17 9.71
C GLU A 328 24.65 -12.25 10.01
N GLU A 329 24.32 -12.79 11.18
CA GLU A 329 22.95 -12.84 11.67
C GLU A 329 22.53 -11.44 12.15
N ILE A 330 21.31 -11.04 11.81
CA ILE A 330 20.72 -9.80 12.29
C ILE A 330 20.06 -10.07 13.63
N GLU A 331 20.47 -9.33 14.66
CA GLU A 331 19.78 -9.27 15.94
C GLU A 331 18.50 -8.44 15.78
N VAL A 332 17.35 -9.05 16.06
CA VAL A 332 16.04 -8.42 15.88
C VAL A 332 15.38 -8.19 17.23
N ASP A 333 15.24 -6.92 17.58
CA ASP A 333 14.51 -6.46 18.75
C ASP A 333 13.05 -6.11 18.43
N GLN A 334 12.26 -5.97 19.50
CA GLN A 334 10.91 -5.41 19.39
C GLN A 334 10.99 -3.93 19.02
N ILE A 335 10.05 -3.48 18.20
CA ILE A 335 9.92 -2.08 17.81
C ILE A 335 8.49 -1.60 18.02
N SER A 336 8.34 -0.30 18.21
CA SER A 336 7.04 0.36 18.40
C SER A 336 6.53 0.97 17.10
N TRP A 337 5.32 0.62 16.68
CA TRP A 337 4.51 1.36 15.72
C TRP A 337 3.56 2.28 16.45
N GLU A 338 3.33 3.45 15.89
CA GLU A 338 2.53 4.49 16.50
C GLU A 338 1.24 4.67 15.69
N ASN A 339 0.11 4.63 16.37
CA ASN A 339 -1.15 5.08 15.81
C ASN A 339 -1.27 6.56 16.12
N ILE A 340 -1.25 7.38 15.07
CA ILE A 340 -1.28 8.82 15.19
C ILE A 340 -2.67 9.38 14.91
N LYS A 341 -2.94 10.54 15.48
CA LYS A 341 -4.09 11.37 15.15
C LYS A 341 -3.59 12.79 14.96
N TYR A 342 -4.11 13.46 13.94
CA TYR A 342 -3.84 14.87 13.75
C TYR A 342 -4.59 15.71 14.79
N THR A 343 -3.86 16.60 15.45
CA THR A 343 -4.34 17.59 16.42
C THR A 343 -3.92 18.99 15.97
N ILE A 344 -4.39 20.02 16.68
CA ILE A 344 -3.93 21.39 16.47
C ILE A 344 -3.15 21.85 17.69
N ASN A 345 -1.95 22.34 17.45
CA ASN A 345 -1.19 23.04 18.47
C ASN A 345 -1.94 24.31 18.90
N SER A 346 -2.21 24.42 20.20
CA SER A 346 -2.98 25.53 20.76
C SER A 346 -2.33 26.89 20.56
N GLU A 347 -1.00 26.95 20.47
CA GLU A 347 -0.17 28.15 20.42
C GLU A 347 0.02 28.69 19.00
N ASN A 348 0.52 27.86 18.07
CA ASN A 348 0.84 28.30 16.70
C ASN A 348 -0.23 27.93 15.64
N LYS A 349 -1.26 27.16 16.02
CA LYS A 349 -2.33 26.67 15.13
C LYS A 349 -1.84 25.76 14.00
N GLU A 350 -0.64 25.21 14.11
CA GLU A 350 -0.13 24.21 13.18
C GLU A 350 -0.79 22.84 13.45
N ILE A 351 -0.82 22.01 12.41
CA ILE A 351 -1.30 20.64 12.51
C ILE A 351 -0.14 19.80 13.03
N GLU A 352 -0.35 19.12 14.14
CA GLU A 352 0.63 18.23 14.76
C GLU A 352 0.12 16.79 14.79
N GLU A 353 1.05 15.85 14.96
CA GLU A 353 0.76 14.42 15.11
C GLU A 353 0.80 14.06 16.61
N GLU A 354 -0.34 13.62 17.14
CA GLU A 354 -0.44 13.07 18.49
C GLU A 354 -0.47 11.54 18.42
N VAL A 355 0.42 10.89 19.16
CA VAL A 355 0.43 9.43 19.28
C VAL A 355 -0.67 9.00 20.26
N VAL A 356 -1.76 8.43 19.74
CA VAL A 356 -2.91 7.96 20.54
C VAL A 356 -2.78 6.50 20.97
N GLY A 357 -1.90 5.73 20.31
CA GLY A 357 -1.63 4.35 20.66
C GLY A 357 -0.28 3.86 20.16
N LYS A 358 0.23 2.82 20.82
CA LYS A 358 1.49 2.15 20.46
C LYS A 358 1.25 0.65 20.37
N PHE A 359 1.80 0.03 19.33
CA PHE A 359 1.87 -1.40 19.15
C PHE A 359 3.35 -1.79 19.13
N GLU A 360 3.80 -2.62 20.07
CA GLU A 360 5.20 -3.02 20.22
C GLU A 360 5.35 -4.53 20.00
N GLN A 361 6.16 -4.91 19.02
CA GLN A 361 6.36 -6.30 18.60
C GLN A 361 7.63 -6.43 17.75
N TYR A 362 8.15 -7.64 17.56
CA TYR A 362 9.18 -7.87 16.53
C TYR A 362 8.66 -7.51 15.14
N PRO A 363 9.46 -6.84 14.29
CA PRO A 363 9.10 -6.49 12.90
C PRO A 363 9.10 -7.69 11.96
N LEU A 364 8.59 -8.84 12.41
CA LEU A 364 8.64 -10.10 11.68
C LEU A 364 7.24 -10.65 11.45
N LYS A 365 7.11 -11.38 10.34
CA LYS A 365 5.94 -12.19 10.02
C LYS A 365 6.38 -13.44 9.25
N LEU A 366 5.70 -14.57 9.43
CA LEU A 366 5.92 -15.75 8.60
C LEU A 366 5.71 -15.41 7.11
N ALA A 367 6.61 -15.89 6.27
CA ALA A 367 6.72 -15.41 4.90
C ALA A 367 7.03 -16.49 3.87
N TRP A 368 6.58 -17.73 4.09
CA TRP A 368 6.53 -18.71 2.99
C TRP A 368 5.48 -18.33 1.96
N ALA A 369 4.39 -17.70 2.41
CA ALA A 369 3.35 -17.17 1.54
C ALA A 369 2.75 -15.85 2.04
N ILE A 370 2.42 -14.97 1.12
CA ILE A 370 1.60 -13.77 1.36
C ILE A 370 0.57 -13.62 0.24
N THR A 371 -0.42 -12.76 0.46
CA THR A 371 -1.35 -12.40 -0.61
C THR A 371 -0.74 -11.36 -1.54
N ILE A 372 -1.10 -11.37 -2.83
CA ILE A 372 -0.71 -10.34 -3.82
C ILE A 372 -1.04 -8.93 -3.29
N HIS A 373 -2.21 -8.74 -2.66
CA HIS A 373 -2.59 -7.46 -2.02
C HIS A 373 -1.58 -6.96 -0.99
N LYS A 374 -1.14 -7.84 -0.08
CA LYS A 374 -0.14 -7.52 0.94
C LYS A 374 1.29 -7.41 0.39
N SER A 375 1.52 -7.85 -0.84
CA SER A 375 2.80 -7.68 -1.53
C SER A 375 2.96 -6.31 -2.19
N GLN A 376 1.89 -5.51 -2.27
CA GLN A 376 1.95 -4.18 -2.85
C GLN A 376 2.96 -3.29 -2.10
N GLY A 377 3.66 -2.41 -2.83
CA GLY A 377 4.86 -1.72 -2.34
C GLY A 377 6.13 -2.57 -2.15
N LEU A 378 6.03 -3.87 -1.84
CA LEU A 378 7.17 -4.73 -1.51
C LEU A 378 8.00 -5.15 -2.75
N THR A 379 9.24 -5.56 -2.49
CA THR A 379 10.20 -6.05 -3.49
C THR A 379 10.81 -7.36 -3.01
N PHE A 380 10.88 -8.36 -3.87
CA PHE A 380 11.45 -9.67 -3.57
C PHE A 380 12.55 -10.04 -4.56
N GLU A 381 13.55 -10.79 -4.07
CA GLU A 381 14.56 -11.41 -4.94
C GLU A 381 13.96 -12.58 -5.71
N ARG A 382 13.20 -13.43 -5.02
CA ARG A 382 12.62 -14.65 -5.60
C ARG A 382 11.17 -14.84 -5.17
N ALA A 383 10.28 -15.07 -6.12
CA ALA A 383 8.87 -15.29 -5.83
C ALA A 383 8.25 -16.38 -6.70
N ILE A 384 7.35 -17.14 -6.09
CA ILE A 384 6.48 -18.12 -6.75
C ILE A 384 5.11 -17.48 -6.90
N ILE A 385 4.58 -17.44 -8.12
CA ILE A 385 3.31 -16.79 -8.42
C ILE A 385 2.36 -17.80 -9.01
N ASP A 386 1.18 -17.91 -8.39
CA ASP A 386 0.05 -18.61 -9.00
C ASP A 386 -0.82 -17.60 -9.75
N ALA A 387 -0.68 -17.59 -11.09
CA ALA A 387 -1.37 -16.66 -11.97
C ALA A 387 -2.79 -17.12 -12.32
N GLN A 388 -3.11 -18.43 -12.23
CA GLN A 388 -4.45 -18.95 -12.57
C GLN A 388 -5.52 -18.49 -11.58
N ALA A 389 -5.17 -18.30 -10.32
CA ALA A 389 -6.09 -17.81 -9.30
C ALA A 389 -6.23 -16.27 -9.26
N ALA A 390 -5.62 -15.54 -10.19
CA ALA A 390 -5.71 -14.08 -10.26
C ALA A 390 -7.08 -13.66 -10.80
N PHE A 391 -8.02 -13.40 -9.89
CA PHE A 391 -9.41 -13.07 -10.20
C PHE A 391 -9.67 -11.58 -10.49
N ALA A 392 -8.72 -10.67 -10.19
CA ALA A 392 -8.95 -9.23 -10.35
C ALA A 392 -7.92 -8.53 -11.24
N HIS A 393 -8.39 -7.48 -11.94
CA HIS A 393 -7.60 -6.61 -12.81
C HIS A 393 -6.32 -6.11 -12.10
N GLY A 394 -5.19 -6.17 -12.81
CA GLY A 394 -3.89 -5.73 -12.31
C GLY A 394 -3.19 -6.68 -11.33
N GLN A 395 -3.85 -7.73 -10.80
CA GLN A 395 -3.22 -8.64 -9.83
C GLN A 395 -2.00 -9.37 -10.40
N VAL A 396 -2.06 -9.84 -11.65
CA VAL A 396 -0.94 -10.49 -12.33
C VAL A 396 0.23 -9.52 -12.46
N TYR A 397 -0.02 -8.29 -12.94
CA TYR A 397 1.02 -7.25 -13.03
C TYR A 397 1.61 -6.90 -11.66
N VAL A 398 0.79 -6.76 -10.62
CA VAL A 398 1.25 -6.49 -9.25
C VAL A 398 2.17 -7.62 -8.79
N ALA A 399 1.76 -8.89 -8.94
CA ALA A 399 2.54 -10.05 -8.55
C ALA A 399 3.89 -10.11 -9.30
N LEU A 400 3.87 -10.04 -10.63
CA LEU A 400 5.07 -10.10 -11.46
C LEU A 400 6.04 -8.95 -11.15
N SER A 401 5.52 -7.73 -10.94
CA SER A 401 6.33 -6.54 -10.65
C SER A 401 6.96 -6.52 -9.25
N ARG A 402 6.71 -7.52 -8.40
CA ARG A 402 7.37 -7.65 -7.09
C ARG A 402 8.80 -8.16 -7.20
N CYS A 403 9.11 -8.95 -8.23
CA CYS A 403 10.46 -9.46 -8.45
C CYS A 403 11.39 -8.37 -9.03
N LYS A 404 12.68 -8.46 -8.68
CA LYS A 404 13.73 -7.62 -9.28
C LYS A 404 14.14 -8.09 -10.67
N THR A 405 14.15 -9.41 -10.89
CA THR A 405 14.59 -10.05 -12.15
C THR A 405 13.59 -11.10 -12.61
N LEU A 406 13.65 -11.46 -13.90
CA LEU A 406 12.80 -12.51 -14.47
C LEU A 406 13.21 -13.90 -13.96
N GLU A 407 14.50 -14.12 -13.69
CA GLU A 407 15.05 -15.38 -13.17
C GLU A 407 14.63 -15.65 -11.72
N GLY A 408 14.37 -14.60 -10.95
CA GLY A 408 13.82 -14.72 -9.59
C GLY A 408 12.36 -15.18 -9.58
N LEU A 409 11.69 -15.13 -10.72
CA LEU A 409 10.28 -15.48 -10.85
C LEU A 409 10.10 -16.96 -11.17
N VAL A 410 9.14 -17.60 -10.52
CA VAL A 410 8.63 -18.93 -10.89
C VAL A 410 7.11 -18.85 -10.97
N LEU A 411 6.55 -19.40 -12.05
CA LEU A 411 5.10 -19.52 -12.21
C LEU A 411 4.67 -20.93 -11.81
N SER A 412 3.69 -21.04 -10.91
CA SER A 412 3.05 -22.32 -10.56
C SER A 412 2.07 -22.80 -11.62
N SER A 413 1.63 -21.90 -12.49
CA SER A 413 0.70 -22.17 -13.59
C SER A 413 1.06 -21.29 -14.79
N PRO A 414 0.88 -21.76 -16.04
CA PRO A 414 1.18 -20.96 -17.21
C PRO A 414 0.20 -19.78 -17.31
N ILE A 415 0.71 -18.63 -17.73
CA ILE A 415 -0.11 -17.45 -18.01
C ILE A 415 -0.82 -17.69 -19.35
N ALA A 416 -2.15 -17.62 -19.33
CA ALA A 416 -2.97 -17.61 -20.53
C ALA A 416 -2.99 -16.21 -21.14
N SER A 417 -3.08 -16.11 -22.47
CA SER A 417 -3.20 -14.83 -23.19
C SER A 417 -4.44 -14.02 -22.81
N ARG A 418 -5.48 -14.66 -22.25
CA ARG A 418 -6.71 -14.02 -21.77
C ARG A 418 -6.71 -13.68 -20.28
N GLY A 419 -5.65 -14.02 -19.53
CA GLY A 419 -5.60 -13.89 -18.07
C GLY A 419 -5.15 -12.52 -17.54
N VAL A 420 -4.90 -11.56 -18.44
CA VAL A 420 -4.37 -10.23 -18.10
C VAL A 420 -5.32 -9.16 -18.61
N ASP A 421 -6.59 -9.20 -18.17
CA ASP A 421 -7.51 -8.12 -18.49
C ASP A 421 -7.15 -6.86 -17.69
N THR A 422 -6.87 -5.77 -18.40
CA THR A 422 -6.85 -4.41 -17.86
C THR A 422 -8.24 -3.82 -18.03
N ASP A 423 -8.77 -3.17 -16.98
CA ASP A 423 -10.08 -2.52 -17.05
C ASP A 423 -10.08 -1.43 -18.13
N GLN A 424 -11.09 -1.42 -19.00
CA GLN A 424 -11.21 -0.44 -20.09
C GLN A 424 -11.32 0.99 -19.57
N ALA A 425 -11.78 1.20 -18.33
CA ALA A 425 -11.82 2.54 -17.74
C ALA A 425 -10.42 3.11 -17.45
N VAL A 426 -9.39 2.26 -17.37
CA VAL A 426 -7.99 2.65 -17.09
C VAL A 426 -7.19 2.91 -18.38
N LEU A 427 -7.64 2.36 -19.51
CA LEU A 427 -7.03 2.53 -20.83
C LEU A 427 -7.49 3.83 -21.48
#